data_AF-A0A832M558-F1
#
_entry.id   AF-A0A832M558-F1
#
_cell.length_a   1.000
_cell.length_b   1.000
_cell.length_c   1.000
_cell.angle_alpha   90.00
_cell.angle_beta   90.00
_cell.angle_gamma   90.00
#
_symmetry.space_group_name_H-M   'P 1'
#
loop_
_entity.id
_entity.type
_entity.pdbx_description
1 polymer ?
#
loop_
_entity_poly.entity_id
_entity_poly.type
_entity_poly.pdbx_seq_one_letter_code
_entity_poly.pdbx_strand_id
1 'polypeptide(L)'
;MTPLPSTAARASCPRPQASRLRSLLLPLHFCFLLSAFPFSLSAQTLTAADVTLIVRQAVARAQIVSPNSTIAVVDREGNVLSVRAAGAAPTAQQTGEAISRAGTAAFLNSNQNAFTTRTAAYVVQDNFPPGIINRNNGPLTGVNFSHLPYSDVNRFRRPPFPDYNALPLFPAIGTLGAPIQFTSLSGFPGGVPLYKQGVLVGGIGVVGDGNDTINPVSVNQPDVDEDVALAGQIGFAPAVSIRANRVFLEGISVPYVKSSTALPNPLPALGGADVPGFPITASPLPATYPSIPNAYPPIPGAADPILSAAGLIGELRAPVISDPAAVPASQKLSDADVRNIMISAYRRALITRSAVRNPIGGPTSMWIVVVGRGDATVVPNVRPPILGVFKMPDAVTRSWDFAVAKGRTCVGFSSNVRAFSSRTAGFLSQRFFPPGINGTSSGPFFGLQATYSNTSIVPGDLLNPSASAPNTFFANGITIFPGGQPLYKGSVLVGAIGISGDAIDQDDLVAAAGAAATRADGQGSFVPPPAIRADAFAYRGVRLPLAKFPRQPVR
;
A
#
# COMPACT_ATOMS: atom_id res chain seq x y z
N MET A 1 11.71 -79.26 41.19
CA MET A 1 10.98 -80.53 41.28
C MET A 1 9.56 -80.29 40.77
N THR A 2 9.22 -80.90 39.64
CA THR A 2 7.85 -81.14 39.12
C THR A 2 7.05 -82.06 40.09
N PRO A 3 5.72 -82.31 39.96
CA PRO A 3 4.75 -81.97 38.90
C PRO A 3 3.33 -81.50 39.35
N LEU A 4 2.50 -81.17 38.34
CA LEU A 4 1.02 -81.14 38.19
C LEU A 4 0.26 -82.39 38.76
N PRO A 5 -1.11 -82.58 38.73
CA PRO A 5 -2.18 -81.89 37.97
C PRO A 5 -3.60 -81.75 38.63
N SER A 6 -4.57 -81.26 37.82
CA SER A 6 -6.01 -81.67 37.77
C SER A 6 -6.96 -81.06 38.82
N THR A 7 -8.22 -80.67 38.58
CA THR A 7 -9.15 -80.79 37.43
C THR A 7 -10.37 -79.86 37.65
N ALA A 8 -10.96 -79.40 36.53
CA ALA A 8 -12.40 -79.21 36.25
C ALA A 8 -13.31 -78.30 37.12
N ALA A 9 -13.55 -77.11 36.55
CA ALA A 9 -14.86 -76.56 36.14
C ALA A 9 -16.04 -76.41 37.13
N ARG A 10 -16.44 -75.14 37.36
CA ARG A 10 -17.85 -74.70 37.30
C ARG A 10 -17.95 -73.22 36.87
N ALA A 11 -18.91 -72.97 36.00
CA ALA A 11 -19.13 -71.73 35.26
C ALA A 11 -19.65 -70.58 36.12
N SER A 12 -19.21 -69.35 35.83
CA SER A 12 -19.93 -68.12 36.13
C SER A 12 -19.68 -67.06 35.03
N CYS A 13 -20.75 -66.38 34.65
CA CYS A 13 -20.86 -65.44 33.53
C CYS A 13 -20.02 -64.15 33.77
N PRO A 14 -19.19 -63.68 32.82
CA PRO A 14 -18.40 -62.45 32.99
C PRO A 14 -19.03 -61.22 32.32
N ARG A 15 -18.90 -60.08 33.02
CA ARG A 15 -19.15 -58.72 32.51
C ARG A 15 -18.19 -58.38 31.35
N PRO A 16 -18.63 -57.65 30.30
CA PRO A 16 -17.77 -57.36 29.16
C PRO A 16 -16.78 -56.22 29.45
N GLN A 17 -15.49 -56.49 29.25
CA GLN A 17 -14.42 -55.49 29.09
C GLN A 17 -14.38 -55.03 27.64
N ALA A 18 -14.45 -53.72 27.41
CA ALA A 18 -14.36 -53.12 26.08
C ALA A 18 -12.92 -53.17 25.55
N SER A 19 -12.74 -53.86 24.42
CA SER A 19 -11.51 -53.94 23.65
C SER A 19 -11.31 -52.66 22.83
N ARG A 20 -10.07 -52.13 22.82
CA ARG A 20 -9.66 -51.02 21.96
C ARG A 20 -9.51 -51.51 20.52
N LEU A 21 -10.47 -51.16 19.65
CA LEU A 21 -10.29 -51.21 18.21
C LEU A 21 -9.77 -49.86 17.71
N ARG A 22 -8.59 -49.85 17.09
CA ARG A 22 -8.05 -48.70 16.36
C ARG A 22 -8.79 -48.60 15.03
N SER A 23 -9.66 -47.60 14.88
CA SER A 23 -10.24 -47.22 13.60
C SER A 23 -9.45 -46.06 12.97
N LEU A 24 -9.02 -46.32 11.73
CA LEU A 24 -8.35 -45.41 10.82
C LEU A 24 -9.35 -44.32 10.37
N LEU A 25 -9.19 -43.08 10.86
CA LEU A 25 -9.98 -41.93 10.40
C LEU A 25 -9.17 -41.11 9.39
N LEU A 26 -9.57 -41.18 8.13
CA LEU A 26 -9.21 -40.21 7.08
C LEU A 26 -9.67 -38.80 7.49
N PRO A 27 -8.90 -37.73 7.26
CA PRO A 27 -9.38 -36.38 7.52
C PRO A 27 -10.33 -35.95 6.40
N LEU A 28 -11.62 -35.86 6.72
CA LEU A 28 -12.61 -35.18 5.89
C LEU A 28 -12.17 -33.71 5.72
N HIS A 29 -11.71 -33.36 4.53
CA HIS A 29 -11.50 -31.96 4.15
C HIS A 29 -12.86 -31.29 4.03
N PHE A 30 -13.21 -30.47 5.03
CA PHE A 30 -14.36 -29.57 4.95
C PHE A 30 -14.03 -28.45 3.95
N CYS A 31 -14.36 -28.68 2.67
CA CYS A 31 -14.40 -27.62 1.68
C CYS A 31 -15.53 -26.65 2.05
N PHE A 32 -15.19 -25.56 2.74
CA PHE A 32 -16.01 -24.36 2.74
C PHE A 32 -16.00 -23.77 1.32
N LEU A 33 -16.99 -24.14 0.52
CA LEU A 33 -17.41 -23.34 -0.63
C LEU A 33 -17.94 -22.01 -0.06
N LEU A 34 -17.10 -20.98 -0.02
CA LEU A 34 -17.58 -19.61 0.06
C LEU A 34 -18.42 -19.38 -1.21
N SER A 35 -19.74 -19.32 -1.06
CA SER A 35 -20.60 -18.71 -2.06
C SER A 35 -20.17 -17.25 -2.20
N ALA A 36 -19.47 -16.95 -3.31
CA ALA A 36 -19.26 -15.60 -3.75
C ALA A 36 -20.64 -15.03 -4.12
N PHE A 37 -21.32 -14.38 -3.17
CA PHE A 37 -22.43 -13.51 -3.51
C PHE A 37 -21.88 -12.44 -4.46
N PRO A 38 -22.45 -12.28 -5.66
CA PRO A 38 -22.06 -11.20 -6.54
C PRO A 38 -22.50 -9.90 -5.88
N PHE A 39 -21.58 -9.23 -5.19
CA PHE A 39 -21.78 -7.85 -4.78
C PHE A 39 -22.05 -7.05 -6.06
N SER A 40 -23.24 -6.46 -6.16
CA SER A 40 -23.59 -5.59 -7.29
C SER A 40 -22.53 -4.50 -7.43
N LEU A 41 -22.02 -4.25 -8.64
CA LEU A 41 -21.05 -3.19 -8.94
C LEU A 41 -21.53 -1.81 -8.46
N SER A 42 -22.85 -1.59 -8.36
CA SER A 42 -23.46 -0.36 -7.83
C SER A 42 -23.18 -0.12 -6.33
N ALA A 43 -22.82 -1.16 -5.57
CA ALA A 43 -22.45 -1.04 -4.16
C ALA A 43 -20.98 -0.62 -3.94
N GLN A 44 -20.15 -0.60 -5.00
CA GLN A 44 -18.70 -0.43 -4.91
C GLN A 44 -18.19 0.94 -5.37
N THR A 45 -19.08 1.84 -5.79
CA THR A 45 -18.73 3.17 -6.31
C THR A 45 -19.63 4.27 -5.75
N LEU A 46 -19.17 5.52 -5.83
CA LEU A 46 -19.94 6.70 -5.45
C LEU A 46 -20.74 7.22 -6.66
N THR A 47 -22.05 7.36 -6.49
CA THR A 47 -22.90 8.04 -7.48
C THR A 47 -22.77 9.56 -7.36
N ALA A 48 -23.18 10.32 -8.38
CA ALA A 48 -23.22 11.79 -8.29
C ALA A 48 -24.11 12.28 -7.14
N ALA A 49 -25.17 11.53 -6.81
CA ALA A 49 -26.03 11.81 -5.66
C ALA A 49 -25.31 11.57 -4.32
N ASP A 50 -24.53 10.48 -4.22
CA ASP A 50 -23.69 10.21 -3.05
C ASP A 50 -22.68 11.35 -2.84
N VAL A 51 -21.95 11.75 -3.90
CA VAL A 51 -20.96 12.84 -3.85
C VAL A 51 -21.63 14.17 -3.48
N THR A 52 -22.80 14.45 -4.04
CA THR A 52 -23.61 15.64 -3.68
C THR A 52 -23.94 15.65 -2.20
N LEU A 53 -24.37 14.53 -1.62
CA LEU A 53 -24.70 14.43 -0.20
C LEU A 53 -23.46 14.65 0.69
N ILE A 54 -22.36 13.98 0.38
CA ILE A 54 -21.08 14.09 1.11
C ILE A 54 -20.61 15.55 1.17
N VAL A 55 -20.56 16.21 0.00
CA VAL A 55 -20.10 17.60 -0.10
C VAL A 55 -21.09 18.55 0.56
N ARG A 56 -22.40 18.32 0.42
CA ARG A 56 -23.45 19.15 1.07
C ARG A 56 -23.32 19.13 2.60
N GLN A 57 -23.12 17.97 3.19
CA GLN A 57 -22.93 17.84 4.64
C GLN A 57 -21.65 18.55 5.10
N ALA A 58 -20.53 18.33 4.39
CA ALA A 58 -19.27 18.99 4.70
C ALA A 58 -19.36 20.52 4.56
N VAL A 59 -19.93 21.03 3.47
CA VAL A 59 -20.11 22.49 3.27
C VAL A 59 -21.00 23.09 4.36
N ALA A 60 -22.10 22.42 4.73
CA ALA A 60 -22.98 22.91 5.79
C ALA A 60 -22.24 23.02 7.14
N ARG A 61 -21.32 22.09 7.43
CA ARG A 61 -20.47 22.19 8.63
C ARG A 61 -19.41 23.28 8.47
N ALA A 62 -18.71 23.31 7.35
CA ALA A 62 -17.66 24.30 7.06
C ALA A 62 -18.17 25.73 7.22
N GLN A 63 -19.36 26.05 6.72
CA GLN A 63 -19.95 27.39 6.83
C GLN A 63 -20.15 27.88 8.29
N ILE A 64 -20.13 26.97 9.26
CA ILE A 64 -20.27 27.30 10.70
C ILE A 64 -18.89 27.41 11.37
N VAL A 65 -17.97 26.48 11.07
CA VAL A 65 -16.72 26.35 11.85
C VAL A 65 -15.45 26.73 11.08
N SER A 66 -15.48 26.67 9.75
CA SER A 66 -14.36 27.01 8.86
C SER A 66 -14.86 27.46 7.48
N PRO A 67 -15.37 28.71 7.35
CA PRO A 67 -16.10 29.15 6.16
C PRO A 67 -15.28 29.16 4.86
N ASN A 68 -13.94 29.11 4.95
CA ASN A 68 -13.03 29.10 3.81
C ASN A 68 -12.45 27.70 3.49
N SER A 69 -13.07 26.64 4.01
CA SER A 69 -12.64 25.27 3.70
C SER A 69 -12.80 24.91 2.23
N THR A 70 -11.79 24.21 1.71
CA THR A 70 -11.81 23.46 0.46
C THR A 70 -12.07 22.00 0.77
N ILE A 71 -13.05 21.42 0.10
CA ILE A 71 -13.53 20.05 0.34
C ILE A 71 -13.34 19.25 -0.94
N ALA A 72 -12.60 18.15 -0.88
CA ALA A 72 -12.38 17.24 -2.00
C ALA A 72 -12.97 15.86 -1.71
N VAL A 73 -13.52 15.22 -2.73
CA VAL A 73 -13.97 13.81 -2.70
C VAL A 73 -13.23 13.04 -3.78
N VAL A 74 -12.61 11.92 -3.38
CA VAL A 74 -11.82 11.05 -4.25
C VAL A 74 -12.35 9.62 -4.15
N ASP A 75 -12.46 8.91 -5.27
CA ASP A 75 -12.85 7.50 -5.25
C ASP A 75 -11.72 6.56 -4.80
N ARG A 76 -12.00 5.25 -4.73
CA ARG A 76 -11.02 4.24 -4.31
C ARG A 76 -9.77 4.16 -5.19
N GLU A 77 -9.89 4.52 -6.47
CA GLU A 77 -8.80 4.40 -7.45
C GLU A 77 -7.95 5.68 -7.53
N GLY A 78 -8.47 6.83 -7.07
CA GLY A 78 -7.77 8.13 -7.11
C GLY A 78 -8.36 9.13 -8.08
N ASN A 79 -9.57 8.89 -8.57
CA ASN A 79 -10.29 9.80 -9.44
C ASN A 79 -10.97 10.88 -8.59
N VAL A 80 -10.70 12.16 -8.87
CA VAL A 80 -11.27 13.28 -8.11
C VAL A 80 -12.71 13.54 -8.55
N LEU A 81 -13.68 13.24 -7.69
CA LEU A 81 -15.11 13.28 -8.00
C LEU A 81 -15.75 14.65 -7.76
N SER A 82 -15.15 15.47 -6.92
CA SER A 82 -15.55 16.86 -6.68
C SER A 82 -14.46 17.58 -5.91
N VAL A 83 -14.26 18.87 -6.20
CA VAL A 83 -13.63 19.80 -5.26
C VAL A 83 -14.51 21.04 -5.15
N ARG A 84 -14.87 21.40 -3.92
CA ARG A 84 -15.79 22.50 -3.64
C ARG A 84 -15.23 23.45 -2.59
N ALA A 85 -15.37 24.74 -2.85
CA ALA A 85 -15.09 25.80 -1.91
C ALA A 85 -16.34 26.09 -1.07
N ALA A 86 -16.23 26.04 0.26
CA ALA A 86 -17.34 26.40 1.14
C ALA A 86 -17.63 27.92 1.12
N GLY A 87 -16.59 28.73 0.87
CA GLY A 87 -16.63 30.20 0.82
C GLY A 87 -15.71 30.74 -0.28
N ALA A 88 -14.57 31.33 0.09
CA ALA A 88 -13.64 31.92 -0.87
C ALA A 88 -13.05 30.89 -1.85
N ALA A 89 -12.76 31.33 -3.08
CA ALA A 89 -12.11 30.48 -4.08
C ALA A 89 -10.69 30.07 -3.62
N PRO A 90 -10.35 28.77 -3.64
CA PRO A 90 -9.10 28.30 -3.09
C PRO A 90 -7.94 28.46 -4.07
N THR A 91 -6.73 28.46 -3.52
CA THR A 91 -5.50 28.39 -4.32
C THR A 91 -5.33 26.98 -4.93
N ALA A 92 -4.46 26.87 -5.94
CA ALA A 92 -4.10 25.56 -6.51
C ALA A 92 -3.45 24.63 -5.47
N GLN A 93 -2.68 25.20 -4.54
CA GLN A 93 -2.05 24.46 -3.44
C GLN A 93 -3.11 23.91 -2.46
N GLN A 94 -4.03 24.76 -2.00
CA GLN A 94 -5.12 24.34 -1.10
C GLN A 94 -6.02 23.27 -1.76
N THR A 95 -6.24 23.39 -3.08
CA THR A 95 -6.93 22.37 -3.88
C THR A 95 -6.18 21.05 -3.89
N GLY A 96 -4.87 21.06 -4.20
CA GLY A 96 -4.04 19.86 -4.22
C GLY A 96 -3.93 19.20 -2.84
N GLU A 97 -3.92 19.99 -1.78
CA GLU A 97 -3.88 19.49 -0.41
C GLU A 97 -5.20 18.85 0.03
N ALA A 98 -6.36 19.45 -0.29
CA ALA A 98 -7.66 18.83 -0.02
C ALA A 98 -7.78 17.47 -0.74
N ILE A 99 -7.32 17.40 -1.99
CA ILE A 99 -7.24 16.15 -2.75
C ILE A 99 -6.27 15.16 -2.10
N SER A 100 -5.12 15.63 -1.58
CA SER A 100 -4.14 14.77 -0.90
C SER A 100 -4.70 14.16 0.37
N ARG A 101 -5.44 14.93 1.18
CA ARG A 101 -6.11 14.45 2.40
C ARG A 101 -7.21 13.44 2.05
N ALA A 102 -8.04 13.74 1.04
CA ALA A 102 -9.09 12.84 0.55
C ALA A 102 -8.51 11.53 0.00
N GLY A 103 -7.49 11.67 -0.84
CA GLY A 103 -6.78 10.58 -1.48
C GLY A 103 -6.04 9.69 -0.49
N THR A 104 -5.46 10.27 0.56
CA THR A 104 -4.86 9.49 1.65
C THR A 104 -5.90 8.65 2.37
N ALA A 105 -7.04 9.26 2.67
CA ALA A 105 -8.16 8.52 3.24
C ALA A 105 -8.73 7.45 2.28
N ALA A 106 -8.63 7.61 0.96
CA ALA A 106 -8.98 6.54 0.02
C ALA A 106 -7.90 5.44 -0.02
N PHE A 107 -6.62 5.79 -0.01
CA PHE A 107 -5.52 4.88 -0.37
C PHE A 107 -4.92 4.09 0.80
N LEU A 108 -5.09 4.56 2.05
CA LEU A 108 -4.61 3.85 3.24
C LEU A 108 -5.47 2.63 3.63
N ASN A 109 -6.61 2.44 2.97
CA ASN A 109 -7.71 1.65 3.51
C ASN A 109 -8.04 0.40 2.71
N SER A 110 -8.64 -0.55 3.42
CA SER A 110 -9.17 -1.79 2.90
C SER A 110 -10.57 -2.02 3.43
N ASN A 111 -11.21 -3.11 3.05
CA ASN A 111 -12.48 -3.52 3.64
C ASN A 111 -12.31 -4.09 5.07
N GLN A 112 -11.08 -4.18 5.58
CA GLN A 112 -10.74 -4.77 6.87
C GLN A 112 -9.99 -3.82 7.83
N ASN A 113 -9.60 -2.63 7.36
CA ASN A 113 -9.05 -1.55 8.18
C ASN A 113 -9.44 -0.17 7.62
N ALA A 114 -9.70 0.77 8.54
CA ALA A 114 -10.07 2.15 8.26
C ALA A 114 -9.22 3.13 9.09
N PHE A 115 -8.30 3.79 8.41
CA PHE A 115 -7.37 4.82 8.85
C PHE A 115 -7.75 6.16 8.26
N THR A 116 -7.34 7.22 8.94
CA THR A 116 -7.49 8.60 8.50
C THR A 116 -6.12 9.21 8.24
N THR A 117 -6.12 10.42 7.72
CA THR A 117 -4.93 11.27 7.70
C THR A 117 -4.33 11.49 9.10
N ARG A 118 -5.14 11.58 10.16
CA ARG A 118 -4.63 11.62 11.54
C ARG A 118 -3.88 10.34 11.91
N THR A 119 -4.42 9.18 11.52
CA THR A 119 -3.70 7.92 11.71
C THR A 119 -2.33 7.99 11.03
N ALA A 120 -2.27 8.50 9.80
CA ALA A 120 -1.03 8.70 9.07
C ALA A 120 -0.07 9.65 9.83
N ALA A 121 -0.55 10.83 10.24
CA ALA A 121 0.20 11.80 11.07
C ALA A 121 0.87 11.12 12.28
N TYR A 122 0.11 10.28 12.97
CA TYR A 122 0.57 9.60 14.19
C TYR A 122 1.70 8.59 13.92
N VAL A 123 1.72 7.94 12.74
CA VAL A 123 2.68 6.88 12.40
C VAL A 123 3.82 7.34 11.49
N VAL A 124 3.89 8.63 11.14
CA VAL A 124 5.00 9.23 10.36
C VAL A 124 5.98 10.05 11.20
N GLN A 125 5.80 10.07 12.52
CA GLN A 125 6.66 10.85 13.42
C GLN A 125 8.10 10.34 13.47
N ASP A 126 9.05 11.24 13.74
CA ASP A 126 10.46 10.91 13.99
C ASP A 126 10.65 9.88 15.12
N ASN A 127 9.70 9.79 16.05
CA ASN A 127 9.64 8.78 17.10
C ASN A 127 8.22 8.22 17.23
N PHE A 128 8.09 6.88 17.37
CA PHE A 128 6.81 6.21 17.60
C PHE A 128 6.77 5.45 18.94
N PRO A 129 5.77 5.70 19.81
CA PRO A 129 4.66 6.64 19.63
C PRO A 129 5.12 8.11 19.73
N PRO A 130 4.33 9.06 19.19
CA PRO A 130 4.66 10.49 19.25
C PRO A 130 4.93 10.95 20.69
N GLY A 131 5.99 11.73 20.88
CA GLY A 131 6.35 12.33 22.17
C GLY A 131 7.28 11.49 23.05
N ILE A 132 7.57 10.24 22.66
CA ILE A 132 8.54 9.39 23.37
C ILE A 132 9.89 9.44 22.67
N ILE A 133 10.92 9.96 23.34
CA ILE A 133 12.29 10.07 22.79
C ILE A 133 13.02 8.71 22.77
N ASN A 134 14.12 8.63 22.00
CA ASN A 134 14.95 7.41 21.88
C ASN A 134 14.15 6.19 21.42
N ARG A 135 13.24 6.42 20.49
CA ARG A 135 12.45 5.37 19.83
C ARG A 135 12.77 5.38 18.35
N ASN A 136 12.44 4.27 17.68
CA ASN A 136 12.49 4.26 16.23
C ASN A 136 11.44 5.20 15.67
N ASN A 137 11.67 5.63 14.44
CA ASN A 137 10.71 6.38 13.66
C ASN A 137 9.40 5.59 13.46
N GLY A 138 8.33 6.31 13.19
CA GLY A 138 7.05 5.70 12.86
C GLY A 138 7.13 4.87 11.57
N PRO A 139 6.34 3.78 11.47
CA PRO A 139 6.47 2.79 10.40
C PRO A 139 6.18 3.35 9.00
N LEU A 140 5.54 4.52 8.90
CA LEU A 140 5.23 5.18 7.63
C LEU A 140 5.91 6.55 7.47
N THR A 141 6.98 6.83 8.22
CA THR A 141 7.80 8.05 8.01
C THR A 141 8.24 8.15 6.55
N GLY A 142 7.90 9.24 5.86
CA GLY A 142 8.18 9.45 4.43
C GLY A 142 7.10 8.94 3.46
N VAL A 143 5.88 8.67 3.94
CA VAL A 143 4.73 8.21 3.12
C VAL A 143 4.28 9.25 2.10
N ASN A 144 4.50 10.51 2.40
CA ASN A 144 4.16 11.66 1.57
C ASN A 144 5.00 11.79 0.31
N PHE A 145 6.16 11.13 0.24
CA PHE A 145 6.98 11.07 -0.97
C PHE A 145 6.48 9.99 -1.96
N SER A 146 5.17 9.84 -2.10
CA SER A 146 4.50 8.91 -3.03
C SER A 146 3.25 9.55 -3.63
N HIS A 147 2.73 8.93 -4.69
CA HIS A 147 1.59 9.41 -5.47
C HIS A 147 1.81 10.83 -5.99
N LEU A 148 3.08 11.14 -6.28
CA LEU A 148 3.51 12.45 -6.73
C LEU A 148 2.79 12.80 -8.03
N PRO A 149 2.56 14.09 -8.34
CA PRO A 149 1.80 14.50 -9.52
C PRO A 149 2.40 13.97 -10.83
N TYR A 150 3.71 13.77 -10.85
CA TYR A 150 4.47 13.29 -11.98
C TYR A 150 4.75 11.78 -11.95
N SER A 151 4.27 11.05 -10.93
CA SER A 151 4.46 9.59 -10.84
C SER A 151 3.98 8.92 -12.13
N ASP A 152 4.81 8.01 -12.65
CA ASP A 152 4.52 7.19 -13.81
C ASP A 152 3.77 5.89 -13.47
N VAL A 153 3.36 5.74 -12.21
CA VAL A 153 2.68 4.56 -11.69
C VAL A 153 1.26 4.91 -11.27
N ASN A 154 1.10 5.63 -10.17
CA ASN A 154 -0.22 6.01 -9.68
C ASN A 154 -0.19 7.41 -9.12
N ARG A 155 -1.25 8.17 -9.41
CA ARG A 155 -1.42 9.58 -9.01
C ARG A 155 -2.91 9.91 -9.00
N PHE A 156 -3.26 11.03 -8.38
CA PHE A 156 -4.63 11.55 -8.44
C PHE A 156 -4.95 12.11 -9.82
N ARG A 157 -6.19 11.94 -10.25
CA ARG A 157 -6.62 12.17 -11.63
C ARG A 157 -7.73 13.20 -11.70
N ARG A 158 -7.57 14.18 -12.59
CA ARG A 158 -8.55 15.24 -12.85
C ARG A 158 -9.68 14.73 -13.76
N PRO A 159 -10.96 15.11 -13.51
CA PRO A 159 -12.04 14.91 -14.47
C PRO A 159 -11.94 15.88 -15.68
N PRO A 160 -12.55 15.56 -16.85
CA PRO A 160 -13.20 14.29 -17.15
C PRO A 160 -12.18 13.16 -17.24
N PHE A 161 -12.55 11.99 -16.73
CA PHE A 161 -11.69 10.81 -16.82
C PHE A 161 -11.72 10.30 -18.26
N PRO A 162 -10.56 9.99 -18.86
CA PRO A 162 -10.53 9.51 -20.23
C PRO A 162 -11.32 8.20 -20.34
N ASP A 163 -12.02 8.01 -21.47
CA ASP A 163 -12.61 6.72 -21.79
C ASP A 163 -11.48 5.69 -21.90
N TYR A 164 -11.46 4.72 -20.98
CA TYR A 164 -10.45 3.67 -20.95
C TYR A 164 -10.40 2.86 -22.25
N ASN A 165 -11.47 2.88 -23.07
CA ASN A 165 -11.55 2.20 -24.36
C ASN A 165 -10.94 2.98 -25.53
N ALA A 166 -10.68 4.29 -25.37
CA ALA A 166 -10.27 5.18 -26.46
C ALA A 166 -8.76 5.52 -26.45
N LEU A 167 -7.98 4.94 -25.53
CA LEU A 167 -6.58 5.32 -25.33
C LEU A 167 -5.59 4.41 -26.08
N PRO A 168 -4.49 4.98 -26.62
CA PRO A 168 -3.43 4.20 -27.25
C PRO A 168 -2.80 3.21 -26.27
N LEU A 169 -2.22 2.12 -26.81
CA LEU A 169 -1.71 0.95 -26.07
C LEU A 169 -0.58 1.24 -25.05
N PHE A 170 -0.09 2.48 -24.91
CA PHE A 170 1.07 2.80 -24.06
C PHE A 170 1.10 4.20 -23.38
N PRO A 171 0.10 4.63 -22.59
CA PRO A 171 0.36 5.55 -21.48
C PRO A 171 1.00 4.78 -20.31
N ALA A 172 1.83 5.45 -19.51
CA ALA A 172 2.48 4.84 -18.35
C ALA A 172 1.47 4.12 -17.43
N ILE A 173 1.89 2.99 -16.86
CA ILE A 173 1.01 2.02 -16.20
C ILE A 173 0.35 2.68 -14.97
N GLY A 174 -0.94 3.03 -15.09
CA GLY A 174 -1.73 3.64 -14.00
C GLY A 174 -1.82 5.18 -14.01
N THR A 175 -1.30 5.85 -15.06
CA THR A 175 -1.34 7.32 -15.17
C THR A 175 -2.49 7.87 -16.02
N LEU A 176 -3.57 7.09 -16.17
CA LEU A 176 -4.67 7.43 -17.07
C LEU A 176 -5.46 8.64 -16.58
N GLY A 177 -5.21 9.83 -17.12
CA GLY A 177 -5.84 11.07 -16.70
C GLY A 177 -4.82 12.17 -16.41
N ALA A 178 -5.26 13.43 -16.50
CA ALA A 178 -4.38 14.57 -16.29
C ALA A 178 -3.91 14.63 -14.82
N PRO A 179 -2.61 14.89 -14.58
CA PRO A 179 -2.10 15.05 -13.24
C PRO A 179 -2.67 16.30 -12.57
N ILE A 180 -2.67 16.29 -11.24
CA ILE A 180 -3.05 17.44 -10.43
C ILE A 180 -1.81 17.86 -9.66
N GLN A 181 -1.40 19.12 -9.82
CA GLN A 181 -0.23 19.65 -9.12
C GLN A 181 -0.48 19.69 -7.61
N PHE A 182 0.61 19.70 -6.83
CA PHE A 182 0.58 19.77 -5.35
C PHE A 182 -0.14 18.60 -4.66
N THR A 183 -0.37 17.48 -5.36
CA THR A 183 -0.99 16.29 -4.76
C THR A 183 0.02 15.23 -4.36
N SER A 184 -0.17 14.62 -3.19
CA SER A 184 0.54 13.42 -2.73
C SER A 184 -0.25 12.73 -1.62
N LEU A 185 0.33 11.75 -0.93
CA LEU A 185 -0.23 11.33 0.35
C LEU A 185 0.08 12.36 1.43
N SER A 186 -0.86 12.60 2.33
CA SER A 186 -0.73 13.59 3.39
C SER A 186 -1.12 13.07 4.77
N GLY A 187 -0.36 13.47 5.79
CA GLY A 187 -0.66 13.23 7.20
C GLY A 187 -1.41 14.38 7.89
N PHE A 188 -1.77 15.46 7.20
CA PHE A 188 -2.51 16.54 7.83
C PHE A 188 -3.94 16.12 8.16
N PRO A 189 -4.46 16.39 9.37
CA PRO A 189 -5.84 16.08 9.73
C PRO A 189 -6.86 16.63 8.71
N GLY A 190 -8.06 16.04 8.65
CA GLY A 190 -9.10 16.48 7.69
C GLY A 190 -9.38 15.52 6.54
N GLY A 191 -8.69 14.38 6.47
CA GLY A 191 -9.04 13.29 5.55
C GLY A 191 -9.64 12.07 6.26
N VAL A 192 -10.86 11.66 5.90
CA VAL A 192 -11.54 10.46 6.45
C VAL A 192 -12.13 9.57 5.34
N PRO A 193 -12.14 8.22 5.50
CA PRO A 193 -12.53 7.31 4.43
C PRO A 193 -14.04 7.19 4.28
N LEU A 194 -14.51 6.81 3.09
CA LEU A 194 -15.92 6.65 2.78
C LEU A 194 -16.22 5.18 2.48
N TYR A 195 -17.20 4.62 3.18
CA TYR A 195 -17.65 3.23 3.05
C TYR A 195 -19.14 3.16 2.71
N LYS A 196 -19.50 2.26 1.79
CA LYS A 196 -20.90 1.94 1.45
C LYS A 196 -21.08 0.44 1.65
N GLN A 197 -22.04 0.05 2.48
CA GLN A 197 -22.35 -1.36 2.76
C GLN A 197 -21.11 -2.19 3.19
N GLY A 198 -20.20 -1.58 3.95
CA GLY A 198 -18.97 -2.23 4.42
C GLY A 198 -17.82 -2.29 3.40
N VAL A 199 -18.00 -1.76 2.19
CA VAL A 199 -16.96 -1.67 1.16
C VAL A 199 -16.40 -0.24 1.12
N LEU A 200 -15.08 -0.10 1.09
CA LEU A 200 -14.42 1.19 0.88
C LEU A 200 -14.69 1.68 -0.55
N VAL A 201 -15.25 2.87 -0.68
CA VAL A 201 -15.63 3.50 -1.96
C VAL A 201 -14.86 4.79 -2.27
N GLY A 202 -14.14 5.36 -1.29
CA GLY A 202 -13.34 6.56 -1.51
C GLY A 202 -12.90 7.24 -0.21
N GLY A 203 -12.64 8.54 -0.29
CA GLY A 203 -12.31 9.40 0.85
C GLY A 203 -12.75 10.85 0.62
N ILE A 204 -13.01 11.56 1.72
CA ILE A 204 -13.21 13.01 1.76
C ILE A 204 -12.01 13.66 2.43
N GLY A 205 -11.60 14.82 1.94
CA GLY A 205 -10.49 15.62 2.46
C GLY A 205 -10.89 17.08 2.57
N VAL A 206 -10.47 17.74 3.66
CA VAL A 206 -10.79 19.14 3.95
C VAL A 206 -9.53 19.91 4.32
N VAL A 207 -9.42 21.14 3.82
CA VAL A 207 -8.38 22.13 4.17
C VAL A 207 -9.01 23.50 4.35
N GLY A 208 -8.92 24.12 5.51
CA GLY A 208 -9.52 25.45 5.72
C GLY A 208 -9.17 26.19 7.00
N ASP A 209 -8.67 25.51 8.02
CA ASP A 209 -8.38 26.14 9.31
C ASP A 209 -6.98 26.78 9.41
N GLY A 210 -6.13 26.54 8.40
CA GLY A 210 -4.77 27.07 8.31
C GLY A 210 -3.77 26.37 9.24
N ASN A 211 -4.16 25.26 9.88
CA ASN A 211 -3.31 24.50 10.77
C ASN A 211 -2.60 23.34 10.05
N ASP A 212 -1.55 23.67 9.30
CA ASP A 212 -0.79 22.69 8.53
C ASP A 212 0.49 22.27 9.28
N THR A 213 0.38 21.92 10.58
CA THR A 213 1.52 21.47 11.38
C THR A 213 1.36 20.04 11.89
N ILE A 214 2.33 19.18 11.57
CA ILE A 214 2.44 17.81 12.10
C ILE A 214 3.60 17.74 13.11
N ASN A 215 3.26 17.60 14.39
CA ASN A 215 4.23 17.38 15.47
C ASN A 215 3.59 16.52 16.59
N PRO A 216 4.37 16.04 17.57
CA PRO A 216 3.84 15.19 18.65
C PRO A 216 2.68 15.78 19.46
N VAL A 217 2.57 17.11 19.52
CA VAL A 217 1.47 17.81 20.20
C VAL A 217 0.25 17.85 19.28
N SER A 218 0.37 18.34 18.05
CA SER A 218 -0.76 18.55 17.13
C SER A 218 -1.48 17.26 16.76
N VAL A 219 -0.75 16.14 16.57
CA VAL A 219 -1.36 14.85 16.24
C VAL A 219 -2.30 14.32 17.32
N ASN A 220 -2.17 14.83 18.55
CA ASN A 220 -2.98 14.46 19.70
C ASN A 220 -4.14 15.44 20.00
N GLN A 221 -4.27 16.55 19.27
CA GLN A 221 -5.31 17.55 19.46
C GLN A 221 -6.45 17.43 18.43
N PRO A 222 -7.70 17.82 18.78
CA PRO A 222 -8.77 18.03 17.79
C PRO A 222 -8.36 19.07 16.73
N ASP A 223 -9.02 19.00 15.58
CA ASP A 223 -8.71 19.79 14.40
C ASP A 223 -10.00 20.14 13.63
N VAL A 224 -10.12 21.36 13.12
CA VAL A 224 -11.38 21.85 12.55
C VAL A 224 -11.64 21.23 11.18
N ASP A 225 -10.59 20.97 10.40
CA ASP A 225 -10.73 20.28 9.11
C ASP A 225 -11.24 18.84 9.30
N GLU A 226 -10.84 18.18 10.39
CA GLU A 226 -11.35 16.87 10.76
C GLU A 226 -12.84 16.87 11.13
N ASP A 227 -13.34 17.90 11.81
CA ASP A 227 -14.77 18.07 12.09
C ASP A 227 -15.58 18.19 10.79
N VAL A 228 -15.16 19.06 9.88
CA VAL A 228 -15.81 19.24 8.58
C VAL A 228 -15.78 17.95 7.74
N ALA A 229 -14.66 17.22 7.76
CA ALA A 229 -14.54 15.94 7.06
C ALA A 229 -15.48 14.87 7.65
N LEU A 230 -15.61 14.83 8.98
CA LEU A 230 -16.53 13.93 9.67
C LEU A 230 -18.00 14.24 9.33
N ALA A 231 -18.35 15.51 9.11
CA ALA A 231 -19.69 15.87 8.66
C ALA A 231 -20.02 15.21 7.30
N GLY A 232 -19.09 15.27 6.34
CA GLY A 232 -19.24 14.60 5.04
C GLY A 232 -19.20 13.06 5.10
N GLN A 233 -18.71 12.49 6.20
CA GLN A 233 -18.70 11.04 6.42
C GLN A 233 -20.04 10.49 6.95
N ILE A 234 -21.00 11.34 7.33
CA ILE A 234 -22.28 10.89 7.90
C ILE A 234 -23.08 10.12 6.85
N GLY A 235 -23.32 8.83 7.12
CA GLY A 235 -23.94 7.88 6.17
C GLY A 235 -22.93 7.04 5.37
N PHE A 236 -21.64 7.38 5.46
CA PHE A 236 -20.52 6.70 4.78
C PHE A 236 -19.40 6.27 5.74
N ALA A 237 -19.69 6.20 7.05
CA ALA A 237 -18.68 5.86 8.05
C ALA A 237 -18.28 4.38 8.00
N PRO A 238 -17.00 4.05 8.24
CA PRO A 238 -16.59 2.66 8.44
C PRO A 238 -17.21 2.08 9.71
N ALA A 239 -17.38 0.75 9.71
CA ALA A 239 -17.74 0.00 10.89
C ALA A 239 -16.72 0.25 12.02
N VAL A 240 -17.21 0.41 13.26
CA VAL A 240 -16.36 0.72 14.42
C VAL A 240 -15.29 -0.34 14.67
N SER A 241 -15.54 -1.60 14.28
CA SER A 241 -14.63 -2.73 14.42
C SER A 241 -13.37 -2.64 13.55
N ILE A 242 -13.42 -1.91 12.43
CA ILE A 242 -12.28 -1.78 11.50
C ILE A 242 -11.55 -0.43 11.64
N ARG A 243 -12.01 0.47 12.51
CA ARG A 243 -11.39 1.78 12.70
C ARG A 243 -9.99 1.67 13.30
N ALA A 244 -9.16 2.66 13.00
CA ALA A 244 -7.75 2.75 13.43
C ALA A 244 -7.54 2.47 14.92
N ASN A 245 -8.43 2.96 15.78
CA ASN A 245 -8.36 2.76 17.24
C ASN A 245 -8.59 1.31 17.69
N ARG A 246 -8.92 0.40 16.77
CA ARG A 246 -8.97 -1.06 16.97
C ARG A 246 -7.74 -1.78 16.39
N VAL A 247 -6.80 -1.05 15.80
CA VAL A 247 -5.54 -1.58 15.26
C VAL A 247 -4.39 -1.23 16.20
N PHE A 248 -3.50 -2.19 16.43
CA PHE A 248 -2.35 -2.04 17.32
C PHE A 248 -1.05 -2.24 16.55
N LEU A 249 -0.19 -1.21 16.56
CA LEU A 249 1.15 -1.27 15.99
C LEU A 249 2.15 -1.31 17.14
N GLU A 250 2.99 -2.36 17.20
CA GLU A 250 3.88 -2.61 18.35
C GLU A 250 3.14 -2.66 19.71
N GLY A 251 1.85 -3.03 19.72
CA GLY A 251 1.02 -3.01 20.92
C GLY A 251 0.40 -1.65 21.25
N ILE A 252 0.61 -0.62 20.42
CA ILE A 252 0.08 0.73 20.60
C ILE A 252 -1.12 0.94 19.69
N SER A 253 -2.26 1.33 20.26
CA SER A 253 -3.45 1.74 19.48
C SER A 253 -3.17 3.03 18.73
N VAL A 254 -3.62 3.11 17.46
CA VAL A 254 -3.46 4.30 16.63
C VAL A 254 -4.77 5.09 16.52
N PRO A 255 -4.74 6.44 16.52
CA PRO A 255 -5.97 7.24 16.53
C PRO A 255 -6.71 7.16 15.19
N TYR A 256 -8.04 7.14 15.26
CA TYR A 256 -8.90 7.36 14.08
C TYR A 256 -9.13 8.86 13.88
N VAL A 257 -9.77 9.53 14.84
CA VAL A 257 -9.95 11.00 14.87
C VAL A 257 -9.85 11.48 16.31
N LYS A 258 -9.69 12.79 16.52
CA LYS A 258 -9.77 13.45 17.85
C LYS A 258 -10.94 14.45 17.94
N SER A 259 -11.55 14.76 16.82
CA SER A 259 -12.64 15.72 16.70
C SER A 259 -13.99 15.01 16.65
N SER A 260 -15.04 15.78 16.88
CA SER A 260 -16.45 15.37 16.71
C SER A 260 -17.13 16.36 15.77
N THR A 261 -18.25 15.96 15.18
CA THR A 261 -19.01 16.81 14.26
C THR A 261 -20.49 16.89 14.62
N ALA A 262 -21.17 17.90 14.07
CA ALA A 262 -22.62 18.07 14.16
C ALA A 262 -23.15 18.78 12.91
N LEU A 263 -24.27 18.30 12.37
CA LEU A 263 -24.94 18.92 11.24
C LEU A 263 -26.11 19.81 11.68
N PRO A 264 -26.40 20.91 10.96
CA PRO A 264 -27.66 21.63 11.12
C PRO A 264 -28.86 20.74 10.78
N ASN A 265 -29.97 20.95 11.48
CA ASN A 265 -31.24 20.30 11.19
C ASN A 265 -32.36 21.36 11.05
N PRO A 266 -32.98 21.53 9.86
CA PRO A 266 -32.76 20.75 8.64
C PRO A 266 -31.41 21.04 7.97
N LEU A 267 -30.89 20.07 7.20
CA LEU A 267 -29.67 20.25 6.42
C LEU A 267 -29.93 21.27 5.29
N PRO A 268 -29.16 22.38 5.19
CA PRO A 268 -29.34 23.39 4.14
C PRO A 268 -29.14 22.81 2.73
N ALA A 269 -29.60 23.51 1.69
CA ALA A 269 -29.23 23.15 0.31
C ALA A 269 -27.70 23.22 0.10
N LEU A 270 -27.19 22.59 -0.96
CA LEU A 270 -25.75 22.60 -1.26
C LEU A 270 -25.28 24.04 -1.51
N GLY A 271 -24.58 24.62 -0.52
CA GLY A 271 -23.94 25.93 -0.60
C GLY A 271 -22.54 25.87 -1.25
N GLY A 272 -21.78 26.96 -1.19
CA GLY A 272 -20.42 27.02 -1.75
C GLY A 272 -20.39 27.01 -3.29
N ALA A 273 -19.20 26.85 -3.88
CA ALA A 273 -18.99 26.85 -5.32
C ALA A 273 -17.99 25.74 -5.74
N ASP A 274 -18.20 25.14 -6.92
CA ASP A 274 -17.27 24.16 -7.47
C ASP A 274 -15.95 24.84 -7.85
N VAL A 275 -14.83 24.18 -7.56
CA VAL A 275 -13.52 24.61 -8.03
C VAL A 275 -13.41 24.32 -9.54
N PRO A 276 -12.97 25.27 -10.38
CA PRO A 276 -12.93 25.10 -11.83
C PRO A 276 -12.26 23.80 -12.30
N GLY A 277 -13.05 22.99 -13.03
CA GLY A 277 -12.68 21.68 -13.57
C GLY A 277 -12.65 20.53 -12.57
N PHE A 278 -13.31 20.70 -11.42
CA PHE A 278 -13.64 19.63 -10.47
C PHE A 278 -15.14 19.62 -10.13
N PRO A 279 -16.03 19.52 -11.13
CA PRO A 279 -17.47 19.45 -10.88
C PRO A 279 -17.82 18.18 -10.09
N ILE A 280 -19.02 18.13 -9.52
CA ILE A 280 -19.56 16.89 -8.98
C ILE A 280 -19.76 15.89 -10.12
N THR A 281 -19.10 14.74 -10.02
CA THR A 281 -19.26 13.61 -10.93
C THR A 281 -19.41 12.30 -10.15
N ALA A 282 -19.99 11.28 -10.78
CA ALA A 282 -19.95 9.93 -10.25
C ALA A 282 -18.54 9.33 -10.41
N SER A 283 -18.20 8.31 -9.60
CA SER A 283 -17.04 7.49 -9.92
C SER A 283 -17.22 6.94 -11.35
N PRO A 284 -16.15 6.93 -12.17
CA PRO A 284 -16.20 6.22 -13.42
C PRO A 284 -16.61 4.77 -13.12
N LEU A 285 -17.43 4.18 -13.99
CA LEU A 285 -17.70 2.75 -13.84
C LEU A 285 -16.34 2.05 -13.79
N PRO A 286 -16.15 1.09 -12.85
CA PRO A 286 -14.97 0.24 -12.87
C PRO A 286 -14.93 -0.27 -14.29
N ALA A 287 -13.88 0.04 -15.04
CA ALA A 287 -13.88 -0.26 -16.46
C ALA A 287 -14.26 -1.73 -16.58
N THR A 288 -15.44 -2.00 -17.14
CA THR A 288 -15.70 -3.29 -17.77
C THR A 288 -14.79 -3.24 -18.97
N TYR A 289 -13.51 -3.51 -18.74
CA TYR A 289 -12.54 -3.44 -19.79
C TYR A 289 -12.96 -4.53 -20.77
N PRO A 290 -13.46 -4.17 -21.97
CA PRO A 290 -13.88 -5.16 -22.92
C PRO A 290 -12.65 -6.02 -23.21
N SER A 291 -12.83 -7.34 -23.19
CA SER A 291 -11.84 -8.28 -23.69
C SER A 291 -11.61 -7.98 -25.17
N ILE A 292 -10.67 -7.10 -25.49
CA ILE A 292 -10.22 -6.91 -26.87
C ILE A 292 -9.33 -8.12 -27.19
N PRO A 293 -9.73 -9.01 -28.11
CA PRO A 293 -8.82 -10.04 -28.60
C PRO A 293 -7.61 -9.36 -29.24
N ASN A 294 -6.40 -9.73 -28.83
CA ASN A 294 -5.10 -9.22 -29.34
C ASN A 294 -4.69 -7.78 -28.95
N ALA A 295 -5.22 -7.18 -27.88
CA ALA A 295 -4.58 -5.99 -27.30
C ALA A 295 -3.26 -6.39 -26.61
N TYR A 296 -2.13 -5.98 -27.21
CA TYR A 296 -0.81 -6.02 -26.61
C TYR A 296 -0.41 -4.57 -26.29
N PRO A 297 -0.37 -4.13 -25.02
CA PRO A 297 -0.30 -4.95 -23.80
C PRO A 297 -1.66 -5.41 -23.22
N PRO A 298 -1.64 -6.47 -22.38
CA PRO A 298 -2.77 -6.90 -21.56
C PRO A 298 -3.36 -5.79 -20.68
N ILE A 299 -4.69 -5.74 -20.72
CA ILE A 299 -5.59 -4.85 -20.01
C ILE A 299 -5.53 -5.10 -18.48
N PRO A 300 -5.71 -4.08 -17.60
CA PRO A 300 -5.91 -4.29 -16.18
C PRO A 300 -7.07 -5.27 -15.91
N GLY A 301 -6.79 -6.40 -15.26
CA GLY A 301 -7.76 -7.47 -15.03
C GLY A 301 -7.74 -8.61 -16.07
N ALA A 302 -6.89 -8.53 -17.10
CA ALA A 302 -6.61 -9.67 -17.96
C ALA A 302 -5.94 -10.78 -17.14
N ALA A 303 -6.49 -11.99 -17.20
CA ALA A 303 -5.90 -13.16 -16.57
C ALA A 303 -4.62 -13.56 -17.32
N ASP A 304 -3.49 -13.65 -16.60
CA ASP A 304 -2.36 -14.41 -17.09
C ASP A 304 -2.67 -15.91 -16.88
N PRO A 305 -2.71 -16.75 -17.92
CA PRO A 305 -3.11 -18.15 -17.78
C PRO A 305 -2.19 -18.94 -16.86
N ILE A 306 -0.89 -18.63 -16.83
CA ILE A 306 0.09 -19.34 -16.01
C ILE A 306 -0.07 -18.93 -14.54
N LEU A 307 -0.25 -17.63 -14.26
CA LEU A 307 -0.53 -17.17 -12.90
C LEU A 307 -1.87 -17.74 -12.39
N SER A 308 -2.90 -17.74 -13.24
CA SER A 308 -4.21 -18.32 -12.93
C SER A 308 -4.11 -19.82 -12.66
N ALA A 309 -3.40 -20.57 -13.50
CA ALA A 309 -3.15 -22.01 -13.31
C ALA A 309 -2.33 -22.29 -12.04
N ALA A 310 -1.48 -21.35 -11.62
CA ALA A 310 -0.73 -21.42 -10.36
C ALA A 310 -1.58 -21.04 -9.12
N GLY A 311 -2.85 -20.68 -9.30
CA GLY A 311 -3.81 -20.38 -8.23
C GLY A 311 -3.78 -18.94 -7.73
N LEU A 312 -3.24 -17.99 -8.51
CA LEU A 312 -3.27 -16.58 -8.14
C LEU A 312 -4.70 -16.03 -8.30
N ILE A 313 -5.22 -15.41 -7.23
CA ILE A 313 -6.49 -14.71 -7.21
C ILE A 313 -6.16 -13.23 -7.00
N GLY A 314 -6.68 -12.35 -7.86
CA GLY A 314 -6.38 -10.92 -7.83
C GLY A 314 -6.49 -10.28 -9.22
N GLU A 315 -5.90 -9.09 -9.35
CA GLU A 315 -5.90 -8.32 -10.59
C GLU A 315 -4.48 -8.16 -11.12
N LEU A 316 -4.26 -8.48 -12.40
CA LEU A 316 -3.05 -8.06 -13.10
C LEU A 316 -3.23 -6.59 -13.51
N ARG A 317 -2.36 -5.70 -13.02
CA ARG A 317 -2.43 -4.24 -13.28
C ARG A 317 -1.35 -3.77 -14.26
N ALA A 318 -0.41 -4.65 -14.58
CA ALA A 318 0.53 -4.54 -15.69
C ALA A 318 0.89 -5.95 -16.17
N PRO A 319 1.09 -6.17 -17.47
CA PRO A 319 1.40 -7.48 -17.99
C PRO A 319 2.72 -8.03 -17.47
N VAL A 320 2.83 -9.37 -17.45
CA VAL A 320 4.10 -10.04 -17.20
C VAL A 320 4.90 -10.09 -18.49
N ILE A 321 6.02 -9.38 -18.53
CA ILE A 321 6.90 -9.25 -19.70
C ILE A 321 8.35 -9.56 -19.33
N SER A 322 9.14 -9.90 -20.35
CA SER A 322 10.59 -9.97 -20.26
C SER A 322 11.20 -8.57 -20.25
N ASP A 323 12.44 -8.42 -19.75
CA ASP A 323 13.21 -7.19 -20.00
C ASP A 323 13.32 -6.89 -21.52
N PRO A 324 13.48 -5.61 -21.91
CA PRO A 324 13.68 -5.22 -23.31
C PRO A 324 14.79 -6.02 -24.00
N ALA A 325 14.64 -6.22 -25.31
CA ALA A 325 15.59 -7.03 -26.11
C ALA A 325 17.04 -6.49 -26.10
N ALA A 326 17.22 -5.20 -25.87
CA ALA A 326 18.54 -4.56 -25.76
C ALA A 326 19.34 -5.01 -24.51
N VAL A 327 18.66 -5.48 -23.45
CA VAL A 327 19.32 -5.93 -22.22
C VAL A 327 20.06 -7.26 -22.48
N PRO A 328 21.36 -7.37 -22.15
CA PRO A 328 22.11 -8.63 -22.33
C PRO A 328 21.43 -9.82 -21.64
N ALA A 329 21.44 -10.99 -22.28
CA ALA A 329 20.76 -12.18 -21.78
C ALA A 329 21.17 -12.58 -20.34
N SER A 330 22.45 -12.37 -19.98
CA SER A 330 22.98 -12.63 -18.63
C SER A 330 22.50 -11.62 -17.58
N GLN A 331 21.94 -10.49 -17.99
CA GLN A 331 21.47 -9.38 -17.14
C GLN A 331 19.94 -9.26 -17.12
N LYS A 332 19.25 -10.15 -17.85
CA LYS A 332 17.84 -10.05 -18.17
C LYS A 332 16.98 -10.95 -17.28
N LEU A 333 15.82 -10.45 -16.87
CA LEU A 333 14.70 -11.26 -16.39
C LEU A 333 13.81 -11.65 -17.58
N SER A 334 13.55 -12.95 -17.72
CA SER A 334 12.53 -13.45 -18.64
C SER A 334 11.13 -13.29 -18.04
N ASP A 335 10.08 -13.32 -18.86
CA ASP A 335 8.70 -13.34 -18.38
C ASP A 335 8.42 -14.60 -17.53
N ALA A 336 9.05 -15.73 -17.83
CA ALA A 336 9.02 -16.92 -16.98
C ALA A 336 9.65 -16.68 -15.60
N ASP A 337 10.80 -15.99 -15.54
CA ASP A 337 11.43 -15.57 -14.28
C ASP A 337 10.46 -14.69 -13.48
N VAL A 338 9.86 -13.69 -14.12
CA VAL A 338 8.90 -12.76 -13.49
C VAL A 338 7.70 -13.51 -12.91
N ARG A 339 7.13 -14.47 -13.65
CA ARG A 339 6.02 -15.31 -13.14
C ARG A 339 6.44 -16.12 -11.93
N ASN A 340 7.61 -16.78 -11.96
CA ASN A 340 8.10 -17.59 -10.84
C ASN A 340 8.28 -16.74 -9.57
N ILE A 341 8.84 -15.54 -9.72
CA ILE A 341 9.02 -14.56 -8.64
C ILE A 341 7.65 -14.19 -8.04
N MET A 342 6.68 -13.83 -8.88
CA MET A 342 5.33 -13.44 -8.43
C MET A 342 4.58 -14.60 -7.74
N ILE A 343 4.65 -15.80 -8.30
CA ILE A 343 4.02 -17.00 -7.73
C ILE A 343 4.59 -17.30 -6.34
N SER A 344 5.92 -17.23 -6.19
CA SER A 344 6.57 -17.48 -4.90
C SER A 344 6.17 -16.44 -3.85
N ALA A 345 6.16 -15.15 -4.22
CA ALA A 345 5.71 -14.07 -3.36
C ALA A 345 4.23 -14.23 -2.95
N TYR A 346 3.34 -14.48 -3.92
CA TYR A 346 1.91 -14.67 -3.65
C TYR A 346 1.65 -15.84 -2.70
N ARG A 347 2.30 -16.99 -2.93
CA ARG A 347 2.18 -18.16 -2.04
C ARG A 347 2.64 -17.86 -0.63
N ARG A 348 3.71 -17.06 -0.47
CA ARG A 348 4.14 -16.60 0.86
C ARG A 348 3.11 -15.68 1.49
N ALA A 349 2.53 -14.74 0.73
CA ALA A 349 1.51 -13.82 1.23
C ALA A 349 0.27 -14.58 1.78
N LEU A 350 -0.19 -15.62 1.09
CA LEU A 350 -1.36 -16.43 1.52
C LEU A 350 -1.22 -17.09 2.91
N ILE A 351 0.01 -17.31 3.38
CA ILE A 351 0.28 -17.90 4.70
C ILE A 351 0.92 -16.91 5.68
N THR A 352 1.13 -15.66 5.25
CA THR A 352 1.72 -14.62 6.10
C THR A 352 0.60 -13.89 6.83
N ARG A 353 0.66 -13.86 8.17
CA ARG A 353 -0.31 -13.16 9.01
C ARG A 353 -0.25 -11.65 8.80
N SER A 354 -1.39 -11.05 8.50
CA SER A 354 -1.56 -9.60 8.46
C SER A 354 -1.43 -8.95 9.84
N ALA A 355 -0.86 -7.75 9.89
CA ALA A 355 -0.78 -6.95 11.12
C ALA A 355 -2.03 -6.07 11.36
N VAL A 356 -2.84 -5.82 10.32
CA VAL A 356 -3.91 -4.81 10.36
C VAL A 356 -5.30 -5.35 9.99
N ARG A 357 -5.40 -6.61 9.56
CA ARG A 357 -6.66 -7.25 9.15
C ARG A 357 -7.35 -8.01 10.29
N ASN A 358 -8.67 -8.13 10.16
CA ASN A 358 -9.55 -8.87 11.07
C ASN A 358 -10.31 -9.99 10.34
N PRO A 359 -10.51 -11.18 10.94
CA PRO A 359 -10.00 -11.58 12.26
C PRO A 359 -8.48 -11.69 12.29
N ILE A 360 -7.92 -11.47 13.48
CA ILE A 360 -6.48 -11.60 13.72
C ILE A 360 -6.02 -12.99 13.26
N GLY A 361 -4.94 -13.04 12.47
CA GLY A 361 -4.45 -14.29 11.87
C GLY A 361 -4.83 -14.47 10.39
N GLY A 362 -5.68 -13.60 9.85
CA GLY A 362 -5.97 -13.56 8.42
C GLY A 362 -4.71 -13.33 7.56
N PRO A 363 -4.72 -13.81 6.30
CA PRO A 363 -3.60 -13.62 5.39
C PRO A 363 -3.42 -12.14 5.05
N THR A 364 -2.18 -11.77 4.79
CA THR A 364 -1.86 -10.45 4.26
C THR A 364 -2.36 -10.31 2.82
N SER A 365 -2.64 -9.08 2.40
CA SER A 365 -2.90 -8.78 0.98
C SER A 365 -1.97 -7.69 0.50
N MET A 366 -1.32 -7.95 -0.64
CA MET A 366 -0.18 -7.19 -1.12
C MET A 366 -0.31 -6.82 -2.59
N TRP A 367 0.41 -5.77 -2.96
CA TRP A 367 0.88 -5.55 -4.31
C TRP A 367 2.22 -6.24 -4.50
N ILE A 368 2.35 -6.97 -5.61
CA ILE A 368 3.53 -7.71 -6.01
C ILE A 368 4.03 -7.13 -7.32
N VAL A 369 5.19 -6.51 -7.29
CA VAL A 369 5.78 -5.82 -8.44
C VAL A 369 7.16 -6.37 -8.71
N VAL A 370 7.45 -6.65 -9.98
CA VAL A 370 8.80 -6.97 -10.44
C VAL A 370 9.27 -5.85 -11.36
N VAL A 371 10.46 -5.32 -11.08
CA VAL A 371 11.12 -4.34 -11.95
C VAL A 371 12.40 -4.94 -12.50
N GLY A 372 12.68 -4.69 -13.76
CA GLY A 372 13.93 -5.04 -14.40
C GLY A 372 15.03 -4.05 -14.02
N ARG A 373 16.29 -4.42 -14.22
CA ARG A 373 17.40 -3.46 -14.11
C ARG A 373 17.36 -2.42 -15.23
N GLY A 374 16.80 -2.78 -16.38
CA GLY A 374 16.94 -2.01 -17.61
C GLY A 374 18.35 -2.13 -18.22
N ASP A 375 18.57 -1.46 -19.34
CA ASP A 375 19.86 -1.50 -20.04
C ASP A 375 20.87 -0.56 -19.36
N ALA A 376 21.66 -1.13 -18.46
CA ALA A 376 22.73 -0.41 -17.75
C ALA A 376 23.91 -0.01 -18.67
N THR A 377 23.94 -0.49 -19.92
CA THR A 377 25.01 -0.17 -20.90
C THR A 377 24.66 1.04 -21.76
N VAL A 378 23.39 1.41 -21.85
CA VAL A 378 22.92 2.44 -22.79
C VAL A 378 22.83 3.83 -22.16
N VAL A 379 22.49 4.00 -20.86
CA VAL A 379 22.68 5.27 -20.11
C VAL A 379 22.62 4.98 -18.59
N PRO A 380 23.43 5.62 -17.72
CA PRO A 380 23.27 5.53 -16.26
C PRO A 380 21.91 6.04 -15.70
N ASN A 381 21.00 6.53 -16.55
CA ASN A 381 19.70 7.11 -16.18
C ASN A 381 18.50 6.41 -16.84
N VAL A 382 18.65 5.17 -17.34
CA VAL A 382 17.50 4.42 -17.85
C VAL A 382 16.61 3.98 -16.68
N ARG A 383 15.35 4.43 -16.73
CA ARG A 383 14.31 4.05 -15.79
C ARG A 383 14.18 2.53 -15.67
N PRO A 384 14.24 1.95 -14.46
CA PRO A 384 13.97 0.52 -14.28
C PRO A 384 12.55 0.18 -14.78
N PRO A 385 12.42 -0.68 -15.81
CA PRO A 385 11.12 -0.99 -16.40
C PRO A 385 10.31 -1.85 -15.42
N ILE A 386 9.00 -1.63 -15.41
CA ILE A 386 8.06 -2.50 -14.69
C ILE A 386 7.82 -3.72 -15.56
N LEU A 387 8.15 -4.91 -15.05
CA LEU A 387 8.01 -6.18 -15.78
C LEU A 387 6.75 -6.94 -15.39
N GLY A 388 6.07 -6.50 -14.33
CA GLY A 388 4.71 -6.92 -14.01
C GLY A 388 4.21 -6.36 -12.69
N VAL A 389 2.89 -6.22 -12.57
CA VAL A 389 2.20 -5.72 -11.38
C VAL A 389 0.98 -6.58 -11.10
N PHE A 390 0.94 -7.20 -9.93
CA PHE A 390 -0.18 -7.99 -9.46
C PHE A 390 -0.72 -7.43 -8.15
N LYS A 391 -2.04 -7.27 -8.07
CA LYS A 391 -2.77 -6.79 -6.89
C LYS A 391 -3.58 -7.93 -6.31
N MET A 392 -3.31 -8.30 -5.05
CA MET A 392 -4.14 -9.25 -4.31
C MET A 392 -5.51 -8.62 -3.94
N PRO A 393 -6.55 -9.45 -3.71
CA PRO A 393 -7.87 -8.97 -3.33
C PRO A 393 -7.80 -8.08 -2.09
N ASP A 394 -8.48 -6.93 -2.14
CA ASP A 394 -8.54 -5.98 -1.04
C ASP A 394 -7.16 -5.43 -0.57
N ALA A 395 -6.12 -5.52 -1.41
CA ALA A 395 -4.86 -4.81 -1.16
C ALA A 395 -5.10 -3.29 -1.19
N VAL A 396 -4.47 -2.57 -0.26
CA VAL A 396 -4.59 -1.10 -0.12
C VAL A 396 -4.00 -0.39 -1.34
N THR A 397 -4.72 0.57 -1.94
CA THR A 397 -4.33 1.21 -3.21
C THR A 397 -2.99 1.95 -3.13
N ARG A 398 -2.64 2.54 -1.97
CA ARG A 398 -1.35 3.22 -1.78
C ARG A 398 -0.16 2.33 -2.13
N SER A 399 -0.30 1.03 -1.94
CA SER A 399 0.81 0.10 -2.01
C SER A 399 1.28 -0.16 -3.44
N TRP A 400 0.52 0.25 -4.45
CA TRP A 400 0.98 0.14 -5.83
C TRP A 400 2.22 0.99 -6.10
N ASP A 401 2.13 2.29 -5.85
CA ASP A 401 3.24 3.22 -6.10
C ASP A 401 4.44 2.88 -5.22
N PHE A 402 4.19 2.52 -3.95
CA PHE A 402 5.24 2.06 -3.04
C PHE A 402 5.90 0.76 -3.49
N ALA A 403 5.17 -0.24 -3.97
CA ALA A 403 5.78 -1.49 -4.42
C ALA A 403 6.74 -1.23 -5.60
N VAL A 404 6.36 -0.37 -6.55
CA VAL A 404 7.27 0.04 -7.63
C VAL A 404 8.46 0.82 -7.07
N ALA A 405 8.24 1.81 -6.21
CA ALA A 405 9.32 2.62 -5.63
C ALA A 405 10.31 1.76 -4.81
N LYS A 406 9.83 0.75 -4.08
CA LYS A 406 10.67 -0.21 -3.34
C LYS A 406 11.58 -0.99 -4.28
N GLY A 407 11.01 -1.52 -5.38
CA GLY A 407 11.79 -2.20 -6.41
C GLY A 407 12.83 -1.29 -7.05
N ARG A 408 12.43 -0.09 -7.50
CA ARG A 408 13.34 0.89 -8.10
C ARG A 408 14.46 1.33 -7.16
N THR A 409 14.14 1.52 -5.87
CA THR A 409 15.14 1.83 -4.83
C THR A 409 16.19 0.72 -4.75
N CYS A 410 15.78 -0.55 -4.74
CA CYS A 410 16.74 -1.67 -4.75
C CYS A 410 17.63 -1.66 -6.00
N VAL A 411 17.08 -1.40 -7.19
CA VAL A 411 17.87 -1.34 -8.44
C VAL A 411 18.86 -0.19 -8.39
N GLY A 412 18.45 1.01 -7.97
CA GLY A 412 19.31 2.20 -7.97
C GLY A 412 20.38 2.23 -6.88
N PHE A 413 20.14 1.56 -5.74
CA PHE A 413 21.08 1.53 -4.61
C PHE A 413 21.94 0.26 -4.57
N SER A 414 21.72 -0.69 -5.48
CA SER A 414 22.51 -1.93 -5.56
C SER A 414 23.51 -1.89 -6.71
N SER A 415 24.53 -2.74 -6.61
CA SER A 415 25.56 -2.99 -7.61
C SER A 415 25.95 -4.47 -7.62
N ASN A 416 26.86 -4.88 -8.49
CA ASN A 416 27.36 -6.26 -8.53
C ASN A 416 28.24 -6.62 -7.31
N VAL A 417 28.60 -5.65 -6.46
CA VAL A 417 29.45 -5.84 -5.27
C VAL A 417 28.77 -5.43 -3.96
N ARG A 418 27.60 -4.80 -4.02
CA ARG A 418 26.78 -4.40 -2.86
C ARG A 418 25.30 -4.52 -3.19
N ALA A 419 24.58 -5.35 -2.47
CA ALA A 419 23.14 -5.57 -2.62
C ALA A 419 22.40 -4.90 -1.46
N PHE A 420 21.70 -3.80 -1.76
CA PHE A 420 20.91 -3.05 -0.80
C PHE A 420 19.42 -3.28 -1.04
N SER A 421 18.68 -3.59 0.03
CA SER A 421 17.23 -3.59 0.00
C SER A 421 16.68 -2.18 0.25
N SER A 422 15.39 -1.99 0.01
CA SER A 422 14.72 -0.75 0.42
C SER A 422 14.76 -0.57 1.94
N ARG A 423 14.81 -1.65 2.73
CA ARG A 423 15.08 -1.58 4.17
C ARG A 423 16.48 -1.06 4.47
N THR A 424 17.51 -1.53 3.77
CA THR A 424 18.87 -1.02 3.93
C THR A 424 18.91 0.49 3.65
N ALA A 425 18.30 0.91 2.54
CA ALA A 425 18.21 2.31 2.16
C ALA A 425 17.51 3.13 3.26
N GLY A 426 16.37 2.64 3.77
CA GLY A 426 15.64 3.32 4.84
C GLY A 426 16.36 3.37 6.18
N PHE A 427 17.12 2.33 6.53
CA PHE A 427 17.96 2.30 7.73
C PHE A 427 19.08 3.35 7.68
N LEU A 428 19.68 3.55 6.52
CA LEU A 428 20.70 4.58 6.27
C LEU A 428 20.11 5.98 6.04
N SER A 429 18.79 6.08 5.87
CA SER A 429 18.07 7.34 5.66
C SER A 429 17.53 7.94 6.95
N GLN A 430 17.91 7.42 8.11
CA GLN A 430 17.38 7.89 9.39
C GLN A 430 18.01 9.22 9.81
N ARG A 431 17.17 10.14 10.32
CA ARG A 431 17.60 11.46 10.81
C ARG A 431 18.60 11.36 11.94
N PHE A 432 18.41 10.37 12.81
CA PHE A 432 19.31 10.02 13.89
C PHE A 432 19.87 8.63 13.58
N PHE A 433 21.20 8.53 13.42
CA PHE A 433 21.87 7.27 13.11
C PHE A 433 22.97 6.94 14.14
N PRO A 434 22.93 5.74 14.77
CA PRO A 434 21.99 4.65 14.50
C PRO A 434 20.57 4.94 15.01
N PRO A 435 19.55 4.30 14.43
CA PRO A 435 18.15 4.61 14.75
C PRO A 435 17.83 4.28 16.22
N GLY A 436 16.97 5.08 16.83
CA GLY A 436 16.58 4.93 18.24
C GLY A 436 17.46 5.67 19.25
N ILE A 437 18.47 6.43 18.79
CA ILE A 437 19.33 7.26 19.66
C ILE A 437 19.25 8.72 19.22
N ASN A 438 18.53 9.56 19.95
CA ASN A 438 18.36 10.97 19.62
C ASN A 438 19.69 11.74 19.74
N GLY A 439 19.81 12.82 18.95
CA GLY A 439 20.99 13.70 18.98
C GLY A 439 22.22 13.18 18.22
N THR A 440 22.12 11.99 17.61
CA THR A 440 23.17 11.46 16.72
C THR A 440 23.12 12.13 15.35
N SER A 441 24.26 12.18 14.65
CA SER A 441 24.30 12.66 13.27
C SER A 441 23.50 11.77 12.33
N SER A 442 22.89 12.36 11.31
CA SER A 442 22.07 11.63 10.35
C SER A 442 22.83 10.53 9.60
N GLY A 443 22.07 9.55 9.13
CA GLY A 443 22.56 8.52 8.24
C GLY A 443 22.93 9.10 6.87
N PRO A 444 23.78 8.40 6.10
CA PRO A 444 24.36 8.93 4.86
C PRO A 444 23.32 9.11 3.74
N PHE A 445 22.13 8.51 3.85
CA PHE A 445 21.06 8.64 2.87
C PHE A 445 19.93 9.56 3.34
N PHE A 446 20.07 10.19 4.51
CA PHE A 446 19.08 11.13 5.00
C PHE A 446 18.91 12.28 4.01
N GLY A 447 17.67 12.61 3.66
CA GLY A 447 17.33 13.62 2.66
C GLY A 447 17.22 13.13 1.22
N LEU A 448 17.80 11.97 0.87
CA LEU A 448 17.75 11.48 -0.52
C LEU A 448 16.32 11.22 -1.00
N GLN A 449 15.41 10.78 -0.11
CA GLN A 449 14.02 10.58 -0.49
C GLN A 449 13.37 11.87 -1.00
N ALA A 450 13.57 12.99 -0.31
CA ALA A 450 13.06 14.28 -0.73
C ALA A 450 13.73 14.76 -2.03
N THR A 451 15.06 14.63 -2.13
CA THR A 451 15.82 14.99 -3.33
C THR A 451 15.33 14.25 -4.58
N TYR A 452 15.17 12.93 -4.52
CA TYR A 452 14.72 12.14 -5.67
C TYR A 452 13.21 12.24 -5.91
N SER A 453 12.45 12.66 -4.91
CA SER A 453 11.04 13.03 -5.04
C SER A 453 10.86 14.53 -5.35
N ASN A 454 11.90 15.23 -5.83
CA ASN A 454 11.86 16.62 -6.28
C ASN A 454 11.05 17.55 -5.36
N THR A 455 11.22 17.36 -4.06
CA THR A 455 10.46 18.03 -3.01
C THR A 455 11.41 18.41 -1.89
N SER A 456 11.08 19.45 -1.13
CA SER A 456 11.86 19.82 0.05
C SER A 456 11.37 19.05 1.27
N ILE A 457 12.28 18.71 2.20
CA ILE A 457 11.88 18.31 3.56
C ILE A 457 11.41 19.57 4.27
N VAL A 458 10.12 19.85 4.23
CA VAL A 458 9.50 20.84 5.11
C VAL A 458 8.89 20.09 6.29
N PRO A 459 9.20 20.45 7.55
CA PRO A 459 8.46 19.93 8.70
C PRO A 459 6.99 20.23 8.53
N GLY A 460 6.13 19.21 8.55
CA GLY A 460 4.71 19.37 8.21
C GLY A 460 4.47 19.39 6.70
N ASP A 461 4.78 18.29 6.01
CA ASP A 461 4.06 17.68 4.88
C ASP A 461 3.55 18.50 3.66
N LEU A 462 3.79 19.81 3.59
CA LEU A 462 3.57 20.57 2.38
C LEU A 462 4.72 20.28 1.42
N LEU A 463 4.48 19.37 0.48
CA LEU A 463 5.36 19.19 -0.66
C LEU A 463 5.41 20.50 -1.45
N ASN A 464 6.50 21.25 -1.28
CA ASN A 464 6.86 22.30 -2.24
C ASN A 464 7.69 21.65 -3.34
N PRO A 465 7.16 21.44 -4.56
CA PRO A 465 7.94 20.89 -5.65
C PRO A 465 9.13 21.82 -5.94
N SER A 466 10.35 21.31 -5.92
CA SER A 466 11.50 22.09 -6.38
C SER A 466 11.37 22.36 -7.88
N ALA A 467 11.87 23.51 -8.33
CA ALA A 467 11.82 23.92 -9.74
C ALA A 467 12.62 23.02 -10.70
N SER A 468 13.38 22.05 -10.18
CA SER A 468 14.10 21.05 -10.96
C SER A 468 13.18 20.01 -11.59
N ALA A 469 13.57 19.44 -12.73
CA ALA A 469 12.84 18.33 -13.33
C ALA A 469 12.95 17.06 -12.46
N PRO A 470 11.88 16.23 -12.37
CA PRO A 470 11.94 14.95 -11.68
C PRO A 470 13.06 14.06 -12.21
N ASN A 471 13.68 13.29 -11.32
CA ASN A 471 14.68 12.32 -11.71
C ASN A 471 14.04 11.24 -12.63
N THR A 472 14.57 11.09 -13.84
CA THR A 472 13.98 10.19 -14.85
C THR A 472 14.18 8.71 -14.55
N PHE A 473 15.21 8.37 -13.77
CA PHE A 473 15.47 7.02 -13.26
C PHE A 473 14.47 6.65 -12.15
N PHE A 474 14.22 7.57 -11.22
CA PHE A 474 13.25 7.45 -10.13
C PHE A 474 11.97 8.24 -10.42
N ALA A 475 11.26 7.84 -11.47
CA ALA A 475 10.15 8.62 -11.98
C ALA A 475 8.91 8.73 -11.08
N ASN A 476 8.81 7.84 -10.09
CA ASN A 476 7.84 7.92 -9.01
C ASN A 476 8.53 8.13 -7.64
N GLY A 477 9.76 8.64 -7.65
CA GLY A 477 10.60 8.81 -6.47
C GLY A 477 11.27 7.53 -5.97
N ILE A 478 11.91 7.64 -4.81
CA ILE A 478 12.41 6.49 -4.04
C ILE A 478 11.58 6.32 -2.76
N THR A 479 11.73 5.19 -2.10
CA THR A 479 11.10 4.98 -0.79
C THR A 479 12.05 4.31 0.19
N ILE A 480 11.87 4.68 1.45
CA ILE A 480 12.63 4.15 2.59
C ILE A 480 11.89 3.01 3.31
N PHE A 481 10.73 2.59 2.80
CA PHE A 481 9.97 1.49 3.41
C PHE A 481 10.55 0.12 3.06
N PRO A 482 10.61 -0.81 4.04
CA PRO A 482 10.93 -2.22 3.77
C PRO A 482 9.97 -2.88 2.79
N GLY A 483 10.39 -3.98 2.16
CA GLY A 483 9.60 -4.72 1.16
C GLY A 483 10.19 -4.76 -0.24
N GLY A 484 11.33 -4.13 -0.49
CA GLY A 484 12.09 -4.29 -1.72
C GLY A 484 13.23 -5.28 -1.54
N GLN A 485 13.47 -6.17 -2.50
CA GLN A 485 14.66 -7.05 -2.54
C GLN A 485 15.31 -6.99 -3.93
N PRO A 486 16.63 -6.73 -4.03
CA PRO A 486 17.32 -6.79 -5.31
C PRO A 486 17.44 -8.24 -5.78
N LEU A 487 17.35 -8.44 -7.09
CA LEU A 487 17.37 -9.75 -7.74
C LEU A 487 18.68 -9.92 -8.52
N TYR A 488 19.35 -11.06 -8.33
CA TYR A 488 20.65 -11.35 -8.92
C TYR A 488 20.64 -12.66 -9.70
N LYS A 489 21.35 -12.70 -10.83
CA LYS A 489 21.77 -13.94 -11.50
C LYS A 489 23.27 -14.10 -11.26
N GLY A 490 23.64 -14.95 -10.29
CA GLY A 490 25.01 -14.99 -9.77
C GLY A 490 25.34 -13.70 -9.01
N SER A 491 26.42 -13.02 -9.38
CA SER A 491 26.79 -11.71 -8.81
C SER A 491 26.30 -10.51 -9.65
N VAL A 492 25.48 -10.76 -10.67
CA VAL A 492 24.98 -9.73 -11.58
C VAL A 492 23.58 -9.31 -11.14
N LEU A 493 23.43 -8.02 -10.81
CA LEU A 493 22.11 -7.43 -10.55
C LEU A 493 21.28 -7.46 -11.84
N VAL A 494 20.06 -7.99 -11.78
CA VAL A 494 19.14 -8.12 -12.94
C VAL A 494 17.81 -7.41 -12.75
N GLY A 495 17.50 -6.97 -11.52
CA GLY A 495 16.26 -6.25 -11.23
C GLY A 495 15.97 -6.22 -9.74
N ALA A 496 14.70 -6.07 -9.39
CA ALA A 496 14.22 -6.15 -8.02
C ALA A 496 12.75 -6.62 -7.96
N ILE A 497 12.38 -7.22 -6.84
CA ILE A 497 10.97 -7.35 -6.45
C ILE A 497 10.65 -6.27 -5.42
N GLY A 498 9.48 -5.65 -5.56
CA GLY A 498 8.90 -4.75 -4.58
C GLY A 498 7.53 -5.26 -4.13
N ILE A 499 7.35 -5.34 -2.81
CA ILE A 499 6.13 -5.76 -2.15
C ILE A 499 5.63 -4.63 -1.26
N SER A 500 4.33 -4.36 -1.30
CA SER A 500 3.71 -3.44 -0.35
C SER A 500 2.27 -3.84 -0.07
N GLY A 501 1.85 -3.77 1.20
CA GLY A 501 0.45 -3.98 1.57
C GLY A 501 0.21 -3.68 3.04
N ASP A 502 -0.08 -4.72 3.82
CA ASP A 502 -0.60 -4.59 5.17
C ASP A 502 0.43 -4.13 6.21
N ALA A 503 1.71 -4.54 6.09
CA ALA A 503 2.77 -4.13 7.02
C ALA A 503 4.19 -4.39 6.50
N ILE A 504 5.14 -3.55 6.93
CA ILE A 504 6.50 -3.50 6.38
C ILE A 504 7.36 -4.76 6.64
N ASP A 505 7.18 -5.44 7.78
CA ASP A 505 7.94 -6.67 8.07
C ASP A 505 7.36 -7.86 7.27
N GLN A 506 6.05 -7.89 7.04
CA GLN A 506 5.38 -8.82 6.14
C GLN A 506 5.79 -8.58 4.68
N ASP A 507 5.89 -7.32 4.27
CA ASP A 507 6.36 -6.94 2.92
C ASP A 507 7.76 -7.54 2.66
N ASP A 508 8.68 -7.42 3.62
CA ASP A 508 10.02 -8.00 3.54
C ASP A 508 10.02 -9.52 3.42
N LEU A 509 9.19 -10.21 4.21
CA LEU A 509 9.09 -11.67 4.18
C LEU A 509 8.58 -12.16 2.81
N VAL A 510 7.57 -11.49 2.27
CA VAL A 510 7.01 -11.80 0.96
C VAL A 510 8.00 -11.47 -0.16
N ALA A 511 8.73 -10.35 -0.05
CA ALA A 511 9.75 -9.96 -1.02
C ALA A 511 10.93 -10.96 -1.03
N ALA A 512 11.38 -11.40 0.14
CA ALA A 512 12.42 -12.41 0.27
C ALA A 512 11.99 -13.76 -0.32
N ALA A 513 10.72 -14.15 -0.17
CA ALA A 513 10.18 -15.35 -0.83
C ALA A 513 10.17 -15.21 -2.36
N GLY A 514 9.82 -14.04 -2.88
CA GLY A 514 9.92 -13.74 -4.31
C GLY A 514 11.36 -13.83 -4.83
N ALA A 515 12.34 -13.26 -4.11
CA ALA A 515 13.75 -13.37 -4.47
C ALA A 515 14.28 -14.82 -4.38
N ALA A 516 13.72 -15.63 -3.48
CA ALA A 516 14.05 -17.05 -3.36
C ALA A 516 13.40 -17.95 -4.43
N ALA A 517 12.59 -17.39 -5.35
CA ALA A 517 11.99 -18.17 -6.43
C ALA A 517 13.05 -18.83 -7.32
N THR A 518 12.76 -20.04 -7.80
CA THR A 518 13.61 -20.75 -8.76
C THR A 518 13.60 -20.03 -10.11
N ARG A 519 14.79 -19.77 -10.64
CA ARG A 519 15.00 -19.20 -11.97
C ARG A 519 14.48 -20.13 -13.06
N ALA A 520 13.93 -19.56 -14.14
CA ALA A 520 13.43 -20.33 -15.27
C ALA A 520 14.53 -21.11 -16.00
N ASP A 521 15.77 -20.63 -15.94
CA ASP A 521 16.96 -21.31 -16.48
C ASP A 521 17.50 -22.46 -15.60
N GLY A 522 16.88 -22.71 -14.44
CA GLY A 522 17.29 -23.76 -13.51
C GLY A 522 18.57 -23.46 -12.72
N GLN A 523 19.20 -22.28 -12.88
CA GLN A 523 20.49 -21.94 -12.26
C GLN A 523 20.33 -21.30 -10.87
N GLY A 524 19.46 -21.86 -10.03
CA GLY A 524 19.25 -21.43 -8.63
C GLY A 524 18.15 -20.39 -8.45
N SER A 525 18.31 -19.50 -7.47
CA SER A 525 17.35 -18.43 -7.11
C SER A 525 17.89 -17.05 -7.47
N PHE A 526 17.12 -15.99 -7.17
CA PHE A 526 17.52 -14.60 -7.40
C PHE A 526 18.12 -13.93 -6.16
N VAL A 527 18.33 -14.66 -5.07
CA VAL A 527 18.84 -14.08 -3.83
C VAL A 527 20.29 -13.61 -4.03
N PRO A 528 20.66 -12.38 -3.60
CA PRO A 528 22.04 -11.91 -3.69
C PRO A 528 23.03 -12.87 -3.01
N PRO A 529 24.25 -13.06 -3.55
CA PRO A 529 25.31 -13.81 -2.88
C PRO A 529 25.62 -13.25 -1.48
N PRO A 530 25.84 -14.07 -0.44
CA PRO A 530 26.06 -13.60 0.93
C PRO A 530 27.15 -12.53 1.07
N ALA A 531 28.25 -12.65 0.32
CA ALA A 531 29.39 -11.73 0.40
C ALA A 531 29.08 -10.29 -0.04
N ILE A 532 28.02 -10.08 -0.82
CA ILE A 532 27.64 -8.75 -1.31
C ILE A 532 26.41 -8.19 -0.61
N ARG A 533 25.74 -8.97 0.26
CA ARG A 533 24.52 -8.51 0.94
C ARG A 533 24.82 -7.37 1.89
N ALA A 534 23.89 -6.42 2.02
CA ALA A 534 23.97 -5.33 2.98
C ALA A 534 24.37 -5.79 4.38
N ASP A 535 23.84 -6.92 4.84
CA ASP A 535 24.10 -7.47 6.16
C ASP A 535 25.49 -8.13 6.31
N ALA A 536 26.30 -8.19 5.28
CA ALA A 536 27.74 -8.46 5.41
C ALA A 536 28.54 -7.21 5.83
N PHE A 537 27.92 -6.02 5.86
CA PHE A 537 28.58 -4.74 6.11
C PHE A 537 28.02 -4.01 7.34
N ALA A 538 28.79 -3.06 7.85
CA ALA A 538 28.40 -2.15 8.92
C ALA A 538 28.70 -0.70 8.53
N TYR A 539 27.93 0.24 9.08
CA TYR A 539 28.20 1.67 9.01
C TYR A 539 28.20 2.24 10.42
N ARG A 540 29.24 3.00 10.77
CA ARG A 540 29.47 3.53 12.15
C ARG A 540 29.28 2.47 13.24
N GLY A 541 29.83 1.28 13.03
CA GLY A 541 29.78 0.17 13.99
C GLY A 541 28.45 -0.58 14.07
N VAL A 542 27.45 -0.23 13.25
CA VAL A 542 26.14 -0.92 13.24
C VAL A 542 25.95 -1.71 11.94
N ARG A 543 25.66 -3.00 12.09
CA ARG A 543 25.39 -3.93 10.98
C ARG A 543 24.17 -3.47 10.19
N LEU A 544 24.27 -3.42 8.87
CA LEU A 544 23.16 -2.99 8.03
C LEU A 544 22.12 -4.12 7.89
N PRO A 545 20.82 -3.81 7.88
CA PRO A 545 19.78 -4.81 7.65
C PRO A 545 19.59 -5.05 6.14
N LEU A 546 19.45 -6.32 5.74
CA LEU A 546 18.93 -6.68 4.40
C LEU A 546 17.42 -6.91 4.43
N ALA A 547 16.93 -7.65 5.44
CA ALA A 547 15.52 -7.91 5.65
C ALA A 547 15.25 -8.13 7.15
N LYS A 548 14.00 -7.94 7.56
CA LYS A 548 13.52 -8.30 8.90
C LYS A 548 12.15 -8.95 8.76
N PHE A 549 12.00 -10.13 9.37
CA PHE A 549 10.77 -10.91 9.30
C PHE A 549 9.99 -10.85 10.62
N PRO A 550 8.66 -11.01 10.58
CA PRO A 550 7.85 -11.14 11.79
C PRO A 550 8.30 -12.35 12.62
N ARG A 551 8.27 -12.23 13.96
CA ARG A 551 8.63 -13.34 14.87
C ARG A 551 7.70 -14.55 14.73
N GLN A 552 6.41 -14.29 14.49
CA GLN A 552 5.38 -15.31 14.26
C GLN A 552 4.70 -15.01 12.92
N PRO A 553 5.34 -15.39 11.81
CA PRO A 553 4.90 -14.95 10.49
C PRO A 553 3.74 -15.79 9.92
N VAL A 554 3.60 -17.03 10.36
CA VAL A 554 2.58 -17.95 9.86
C VAL A 554 1.33 -17.88 10.72
N ARG A 555 0.18 -18.03 10.06
CA ARG A 555 -1.15 -18.14 10.66
C ARG A 555 -1.32 -19.38 11.53
#